data_AF-A0A958HMV8-F1
#
_entry.id   AF-A0A958HMV8-F1
#
_cell.length_a   1.000
_cell.length_b   1.000
_cell.length_c   1.000
_cell.angle_alpha   90.00
_cell.angle_beta   90.00
_cell.angle_gamma   90.00
#
_symmetry.space_group_name_H-M   'P 1'
#
loop_
_entity.id
_entity.type
_entity.pdbx_description
1 polymer ?
#
loop_
_entity_poly.entity_id
_entity_poly.type
_entity_poly.pdbx_seq_one_letter_code
_entity_poly.pdbx_strand_id
1 'polypeptide(L)'
;MRPSAKRLGAFAAVLASALLTGCQPVQAIPPTAAPAPTVTPTATPAPEPMKALTMDNLIPLPVSVAETGDSFTLSRDTVIRVEPASDEMLAIGKYLADALAAAVGLDLPVEPLVGAPQPGSIVLSTANADTSLGQEGYDLTVTAETATLRAPQPEGVFRGIQTLRQLLPAEVDSAADQPAGWLLPGGVIRDQPRYPWRGVMLDVARHFRTVDDVKRVIDLMALYKLNHLHLHLTDDQGWRLMIESWPKLAEIGGSTAVDGDPGGYYTQAEYSELVEYARSRYIDIVPEIDMPGHTNAALASYPDLNCDDQSPALYTGIEVGFSSFCIDKEITYTFLDDVIG
;
A
#
# COMPACT_ATOMS: atom_id res chain seq x y z
N MET A 1 -2.50 -67.82 -13.35
CA MET A 1 -3.70 -67.91 -14.21
C MET A 1 -4.23 -66.51 -14.47
N ARG A 2 -4.64 -66.27 -15.72
CA ARG A 2 -5.01 -64.99 -16.34
C ARG A 2 -6.37 -64.41 -15.86
N PRO A 3 -6.69 -63.14 -16.21
CA PRO A 3 -7.52 -62.19 -15.46
C PRO A 3 -8.85 -61.81 -16.18
N SER A 4 -9.60 -60.84 -15.64
CA SER A 4 -10.48 -59.92 -16.42
C SER A 4 -10.96 -58.78 -15.47
N ALA A 5 -10.68 -57.47 -15.60
CA ALA A 5 -10.59 -56.49 -16.70
C ALA A 5 -11.93 -55.87 -17.15
N LYS A 6 -12.07 -54.55 -16.84
CA LYS A 6 -12.50 -53.43 -17.73
C LYS A 6 -13.97 -53.41 -18.21
N ARG A 7 -14.66 -52.32 -18.59
CA ARG A 7 -14.44 -50.88 -18.91
C ARG A 7 -15.87 -50.24 -19.01
N LEU A 8 -16.11 -48.97 -18.65
CA LEU A 8 -16.18 -47.74 -19.48
C LEU A 8 -17.22 -47.69 -20.63
N GLY A 9 -17.99 -46.57 -20.71
CA GLY A 9 -18.73 -46.08 -21.89
C GLY A 9 -20.23 -45.84 -21.60
N ALA A 10 -20.84 -44.64 -21.57
CA ALA A 10 -20.88 -43.45 -22.44
C ALA A 10 -22.01 -43.45 -23.51
N PHE A 11 -22.66 -42.28 -23.63
CA PHE A 11 -23.49 -41.73 -24.73
C PHE A 11 -24.97 -42.14 -24.97
N ALA A 12 -25.83 -41.15 -24.70
CA ALA A 12 -26.75 -40.42 -25.61
C ALA A 12 -28.04 -41.04 -26.21
N ALA A 13 -29.12 -40.26 -25.99
CA ALA A 13 -30.23 -39.87 -26.88
C ALA A 13 -31.20 -40.95 -27.42
N VAL A 14 -32.52 -40.64 -27.39
CA VAL A 14 -33.46 -40.68 -28.54
C VAL A 14 -34.91 -40.32 -28.13
N LEU A 15 -35.43 -39.33 -28.86
CA LEU A 15 -36.79 -39.00 -29.35
C LEU A 15 -38.10 -39.24 -28.54
N ALA A 16 -38.79 -38.12 -28.31
CA ALA A 16 -40.09 -37.66 -28.86
C ALA A 16 -41.15 -38.67 -29.38
N SER A 17 -42.42 -38.45 -28.99
CA SER A 17 -43.60 -38.54 -29.87
C SER A 17 -44.81 -37.75 -29.33
N ALA A 18 -45.59 -37.26 -30.28
CA ALA A 18 -46.60 -36.21 -30.23
C ALA A 18 -48.00 -36.67 -29.79
N LEU A 19 -48.86 -35.70 -29.42
CA LEU A 19 -50.31 -35.75 -29.61
C LEU A 19 -50.81 -34.34 -29.99
N LEU A 20 -51.37 -34.25 -31.19
CA LEU A 20 -52.03 -33.10 -31.80
C LEU A 20 -53.53 -33.12 -31.47
N THR A 21 -54.10 -31.99 -31.07
CA THR A 21 -55.49 -31.63 -31.38
C THR A 21 -55.59 -30.11 -31.52
N GLY A 22 -56.22 -29.67 -32.61
CA GLY A 22 -56.13 -28.30 -33.12
C GLY A 22 -57.14 -27.30 -32.54
N CYS A 23 -56.88 -26.03 -32.84
CA CYS A 23 -57.85 -24.95 -32.86
C CYS A 23 -57.40 -23.88 -33.89
N GLN A 24 -58.36 -23.28 -34.58
CA GLN A 24 -58.21 -22.44 -35.77
C GLN A 24 -57.58 -21.05 -35.50
N PRO A 25 -57.01 -20.39 -36.52
CA PRO A 25 -56.37 -19.08 -36.36
C PRO A 25 -57.39 -17.94 -36.25
N VAL A 26 -57.29 -17.15 -35.17
CA VAL A 26 -57.97 -15.85 -35.02
C VAL A 26 -57.08 -14.76 -35.64
N GLN A 27 -57.66 -13.93 -36.50
CA GLN A 27 -57.00 -12.79 -37.13
C GLN A 27 -56.58 -11.74 -36.07
N ALA A 28 -55.31 -11.35 -36.09
CA ALA A 28 -54.77 -10.31 -35.23
C ALA A 28 -55.15 -8.91 -35.73
N ILE A 29 -55.75 -8.11 -34.84
CA ILE A 29 -55.97 -6.66 -35.04
C ILE A 29 -54.68 -5.95 -34.59
N PRO A 30 -54.06 -5.07 -35.40
CA PRO A 30 -52.87 -4.35 -35.00
C PRO A 30 -53.20 -3.29 -33.93
N PRO A 31 -52.41 -3.14 -32.85
CA PRO A 31 -52.59 -2.05 -31.90
C PRO A 31 -52.12 -0.73 -32.52
N THR A 32 -53.01 0.27 -32.53
CA THR A 32 -52.69 1.67 -32.82
C THR A 32 -51.84 2.25 -31.68
N ALA A 33 -50.54 2.47 -31.92
CA ALA A 33 -49.66 3.15 -30.98
C ALA A 33 -49.90 4.67 -31.03
N ALA A 34 -50.28 5.27 -29.90
CA ALA A 34 -50.25 6.72 -29.72
C ALA A 34 -48.80 7.20 -29.54
N PRO A 35 -48.41 8.37 -30.07
CA PRO A 35 -47.05 8.88 -29.90
C PRO A 35 -46.78 9.27 -28.45
N ALA A 36 -45.64 8.83 -27.91
CA ALA A 36 -45.17 9.21 -26.58
C ALA A 36 -44.85 10.72 -26.51
N PRO A 37 -45.10 11.40 -25.38
CA PRO A 37 -44.74 12.80 -25.21
C PRO A 37 -43.23 12.97 -25.26
N THR A 38 -42.77 13.92 -26.07
CA THR A 38 -41.34 14.27 -26.19
C THR A 38 -40.93 15.04 -24.94
N VAL A 39 -40.28 14.36 -23.99
CA VAL A 39 -39.60 15.02 -22.87
C VAL A 39 -38.28 15.56 -23.40
N THR A 40 -38.17 16.89 -23.51
CA THR A 40 -36.90 17.54 -23.84
C THR A 40 -35.95 17.31 -22.65
N PRO A 41 -34.76 16.70 -22.83
CA PRO A 41 -33.82 16.54 -21.74
C PRO A 41 -33.38 17.95 -21.29
N THR A 42 -33.76 18.31 -20.08
CA THR A 42 -33.21 19.49 -19.42
C THR A 42 -31.73 19.21 -19.20
N ALA A 43 -30.85 20.06 -19.72
CA ALA A 43 -29.42 19.90 -19.53
C ALA A 43 -29.11 19.83 -18.02
N THR A 44 -28.51 18.73 -17.58
CA THR A 44 -27.95 18.62 -16.25
C THR A 44 -26.96 19.78 -16.07
N PRO A 45 -27.10 20.62 -15.03
CA PRO A 45 -26.10 21.66 -14.77
C PRO A 45 -24.73 21.02 -14.63
N ALA A 46 -23.70 21.67 -15.19
CA ALA A 46 -22.32 21.23 -15.00
C ALA A 46 -22.05 21.09 -13.49
N PRO A 47 -21.32 20.05 -13.05
CA PRO A 47 -20.96 19.93 -11.64
C PRO A 47 -20.23 21.20 -11.19
N GLU A 48 -20.66 21.77 -10.07
CA GLU A 48 -19.95 22.91 -9.49
C GLU A 48 -18.54 22.47 -9.10
N PRO A 49 -17.51 23.32 -9.36
CA PRO A 49 -16.15 23.00 -8.95
C PRO A 49 -16.10 22.81 -7.43
N MET A 50 -15.37 21.79 -6.99
CA MET A 50 -15.21 21.51 -5.56
C MET A 50 -14.57 22.72 -4.88
N LYS A 51 -15.07 23.09 -3.69
CA LYS A 51 -14.48 24.17 -2.90
C LYS A 51 -13.08 23.78 -2.45
N ALA A 52 -12.10 24.66 -2.63
CA ALA A 52 -10.74 24.45 -2.11
C ALA A 52 -10.78 24.24 -0.59
N LEU A 53 -10.00 23.27 -0.09
CA LEU A 53 -9.77 23.07 1.33
C LEU A 53 -8.99 24.26 1.92
N THR A 54 -8.96 24.37 3.25
CA THR A 54 -8.00 25.23 3.94
C THR A 54 -6.69 24.45 4.16
N MET A 55 -5.55 25.14 4.19
CA MET A 55 -4.24 24.56 4.45
C MET A 55 -4.00 24.20 5.93
N ASP A 56 -4.93 24.53 6.82
CA ASP A 56 -4.79 24.32 8.26
C ASP A 56 -5.06 22.88 8.74
N ASN A 57 -5.60 22.01 7.87
CA ASN A 57 -6.00 20.63 8.23
C ASN A 57 -4.98 19.58 7.77
N LEU A 58 -3.70 19.83 7.99
CA LEU A 58 -2.60 18.93 7.61
C LEU A 58 -2.12 18.08 8.78
N ILE A 59 -1.84 16.80 8.51
CA ILE A 59 -1.31 15.84 9.48
C ILE A 59 -0.05 15.16 8.92
N PRO A 60 1.10 15.25 9.61
CA PRO A 60 1.38 16.11 10.77
C PRO A 60 1.26 17.60 10.43
N LEU A 61 1.09 18.44 11.46
CA LEU A 61 1.07 19.89 11.31
C LEU A 61 2.44 20.39 10.83
N PRO A 62 2.52 21.11 9.69
CA PRO A 62 3.78 21.66 9.20
C PRO A 62 4.37 22.72 10.14
N VAL A 63 5.67 22.99 9.98
CA VAL A 63 6.36 24.07 10.72
C VAL A 63 5.70 25.43 10.48
N SER A 64 5.32 25.76 9.25
CA SER A 64 4.56 26.98 8.96
C SER A 64 3.67 26.85 7.73
N VAL A 65 2.52 27.51 7.79
CA VAL A 65 1.52 27.61 6.72
C VAL A 65 1.12 29.08 6.58
N ALA A 66 1.08 29.58 5.35
CA ALA A 66 0.61 30.94 5.03
C ALA A 66 -0.27 30.91 3.78
N GLU A 67 -1.59 30.98 3.97
CA GLU A 67 -2.57 30.99 2.88
C GLU A 67 -2.60 32.33 2.14
N THR A 68 -2.82 32.30 0.83
CA THR A 68 -3.03 33.50 0.01
C THR A 68 -4.48 33.71 -0.40
N GLY A 69 -5.31 32.66 -0.32
CA GLY A 69 -6.70 32.67 -0.82
C GLY A 69 -6.82 32.39 -2.32
N ASP A 70 -5.71 32.24 -3.03
CA ASP A 70 -5.69 31.74 -4.41
C ASP A 70 -5.99 30.23 -4.44
N SER A 71 -6.17 29.67 -5.63
CA SER A 71 -6.21 28.22 -5.81
C SER A 71 -5.59 27.79 -7.14
N PHE A 72 -4.93 26.63 -7.12
CA PHE A 72 -4.43 25.96 -8.31
C PHE A 72 -5.42 24.87 -8.73
N THR A 73 -5.78 24.83 -10.02
CA THR A 73 -6.70 23.81 -10.55
C THR A 73 -5.92 22.70 -11.22
N LEU A 74 -6.05 21.47 -10.72
CA LEU A 74 -5.60 20.27 -11.43
C LEU A 74 -6.55 19.95 -12.58
N SER A 75 -5.98 19.72 -13.76
CA SER A 75 -6.70 19.35 -14.96
C SER A 75 -5.98 18.22 -15.69
N ARG A 76 -6.59 17.72 -16.78
CA ARG A 76 -5.96 16.74 -17.68
C ARG A 76 -4.75 17.29 -18.42
N ASP A 77 -4.61 18.61 -18.47
CA ASP A 77 -3.48 19.29 -19.10
C ASP A 77 -2.35 19.58 -18.10
N THR A 78 -2.55 19.26 -16.81
CA THR A 78 -1.50 19.40 -15.81
C THR A 78 -0.33 18.48 -16.12
N VAL A 79 0.89 19.01 -16.00
CA VAL A 79 2.12 18.23 -16.17
C VAL A 79 2.95 18.27 -14.90
N ILE A 80 3.45 17.12 -14.47
CA ILE A 80 4.41 17.01 -13.37
C ILE A 80 5.81 17.21 -13.94
N ARG A 81 6.44 18.32 -13.57
CA ARG A 81 7.79 18.73 -13.99
C ARG A 81 8.79 18.34 -12.92
N VAL A 82 9.88 17.67 -13.30
CA VAL A 82 10.93 17.24 -12.36
C VAL A 82 12.27 17.93 -12.63
N GLU A 83 12.98 18.33 -11.57
CA GLU A 83 14.29 18.99 -11.64
C GLU A 83 15.21 18.58 -10.47
N PRO A 84 16.37 17.94 -10.70
CA PRO A 84 16.84 17.40 -11.96
C PRO A 84 16.00 16.18 -12.37
N ALA A 85 16.00 15.87 -13.67
CA ALA A 85 15.37 14.64 -14.19
C ALA A 85 16.27 13.41 -13.98
N SER A 86 16.67 13.15 -12.73
CA SER A 86 17.31 11.90 -12.33
C SER A 86 16.27 10.76 -12.29
N ASP A 87 16.73 9.51 -12.37
CA ASP A 87 15.85 8.34 -12.30
C ASP A 87 15.02 8.33 -11.00
N GLU A 88 15.63 8.70 -9.88
CA GLU A 88 14.95 8.80 -8.57
C GLU A 88 13.86 9.89 -8.57
N MET A 89 14.17 11.08 -9.07
CA MET A 89 13.18 12.18 -9.15
C MET A 89 12.04 11.86 -10.13
N LEU A 90 12.34 11.17 -11.24
CA LEU A 90 11.33 10.68 -12.18
C LEU A 90 10.42 9.63 -11.52
N ALA A 91 10.99 8.72 -10.73
CA ALA A 91 10.22 7.74 -9.96
C ALA A 91 9.31 8.41 -8.91
N ILE A 92 9.80 9.45 -8.22
CA ILE A 92 8.98 10.26 -7.30
C ILE A 92 7.85 10.98 -8.03
N GLY A 93 8.14 11.56 -9.20
CA GLY A 93 7.11 12.17 -10.05
C GLY A 93 6.06 11.15 -10.49
N LYS A 94 6.48 9.93 -10.85
CA LYS A 94 5.59 8.83 -11.21
C LYS A 94 4.73 8.37 -10.02
N TYR A 95 5.30 8.32 -8.82
CA TYR A 95 4.55 8.03 -7.60
C TYR A 95 3.40 9.03 -7.39
N LEU A 96 3.66 10.34 -7.56
CA LEU A 96 2.60 11.36 -7.49
C LEU A 96 1.58 11.17 -8.62
N ALA A 97 2.02 10.92 -9.85
CA ALA A 97 1.14 10.68 -10.99
C ALA A 97 0.20 9.50 -10.73
N ASP A 98 0.72 8.38 -10.22
CA ASP A 98 -0.07 7.17 -9.91
C ASP A 98 -1.07 7.41 -8.78
N ALA A 99 -0.64 8.13 -7.74
CA ALA A 99 -1.54 8.52 -6.65
C ALA A 99 -2.70 9.37 -7.18
N LEU A 100 -2.42 10.34 -8.07
CA LEU A 100 -3.46 11.19 -8.68
C LEU A 100 -4.31 10.45 -9.72
N ALA A 101 -3.75 9.49 -10.47
CA ALA A 101 -4.50 8.70 -11.43
C ALA A 101 -5.53 7.81 -10.73
N ALA A 102 -5.13 7.11 -9.67
CA ALA A 102 -6.01 6.26 -8.86
C ALA A 102 -7.13 7.05 -8.17
N ALA A 103 -6.82 8.28 -7.79
CA ALA A 103 -7.66 9.18 -7.01
C ALA A 103 -8.66 10.01 -7.81
N VAL A 104 -8.17 10.56 -8.92
CA VAL A 104 -8.76 11.68 -9.64
C VAL A 104 -9.12 11.29 -11.08
N GLY A 105 -8.66 10.12 -11.53
CA GLY A 105 -8.78 9.70 -12.93
C GLY A 105 -7.96 10.55 -13.89
N LEU A 106 -6.90 11.21 -13.39
CA LEU A 106 -5.99 12.04 -14.17
C LEU A 106 -4.66 11.30 -14.40
N ASP A 107 -4.45 10.85 -15.64
CA ASP A 107 -3.16 10.32 -16.08
C ASP A 107 -2.25 11.49 -16.46
N LEU A 108 -1.48 11.99 -15.47
CA LEU A 108 -0.63 13.16 -15.63
C LEU A 108 0.76 12.76 -16.13
N PRO A 109 1.26 13.37 -17.22
CA PRO A 109 2.62 13.11 -17.70
C PRO A 109 3.66 13.61 -16.69
N VAL A 110 4.76 12.86 -16.58
CA VAL A 110 5.95 13.22 -15.79
C VAL A 110 7.09 13.52 -16.75
N GLU A 111 7.56 14.77 -16.75
CA GLU A 111 8.52 15.26 -17.73
C GLU A 111 9.62 16.11 -17.07
N PRO A 112 10.84 16.16 -17.63
CA PRO A 112 11.87 17.09 -17.19
C PRO A 112 11.39 18.55 -17.21
N LEU A 113 11.77 19.33 -16.21
CA LEU A 113 11.62 20.78 -16.28
C LEU A 113 12.65 21.36 -17.26
N VAL A 114 12.17 22.10 -18.27
CA VAL A 114 13.00 22.82 -19.24
C VAL A 114 12.66 24.30 -19.18
N GLY A 115 13.59 25.13 -18.69
CA GLY A 115 13.37 26.56 -18.52
C GLY A 115 12.43 26.89 -17.36
N ALA A 116 11.62 27.94 -17.52
CA ALA A 116 10.69 28.37 -16.48
C ALA A 116 9.46 27.45 -16.41
N PRO A 117 8.93 27.16 -15.20
CA PRO A 117 7.65 26.48 -15.04
C PRO A 117 6.54 27.15 -15.85
N GLN A 118 5.75 26.35 -16.56
CA GLN A 118 4.61 26.85 -17.32
C GLN A 118 3.34 26.81 -16.46
N PRO A 119 2.37 27.74 -16.67
CA PRO A 119 1.08 27.67 -16.00
C PRO A 119 0.41 26.29 -16.17
N GLY A 120 -0.22 25.80 -15.11
CA GLY A 120 -0.80 24.46 -15.04
C GLY A 120 0.17 23.36 -14.61
N SER A 121 1.42 23.67 -14.27
CA SER A 121 2.41 22.64 -13.88
C SER A 121 2.47 22.40 -12.36
N ILE A 122 2.68 21.14 -11.98
CA ILE A 122 3.25 20.78 -10.67
C ILE A 122 4.76 20.65 -10.86
N VAL A 123 5.58 21.28 -10.02
CA VAL A 123 7.04 21.22 -10.10
C VAL A 123 7.58 20.51 -8.87
N LEU A 124 8.37 19.47 -9.08
CA LEU A 124 9.10 18.73 -8.05
C LEU A 124 10.59 18.99 -8.27
N SER A 125 11.26 19.68 -7.33
CA SER A 125 12.65 20.10 -7.56
C SER A 125 13.55 19.93 -6.34
N THR A 126 14.79 19.49 -6.57
CA THR A 126 15.88 19.60 -5.58
C THR A 126 16.87 20.72 -5.89
N ALA A 127 16.70 21.39 -7.03
CA ALA A 127 17.54 22.53 -7.39
C ALA A 127 17.16 23.78 -6.59
N ASN A 128 18.18 24.54 -6.17
CA ASN A 128 18.03 25.81 -5.44
C ASN A 128 17.15 25.71 -4.19
N ALA A 129 17.08 24.54 -3.55
CA ALA A 129 16.36 24.35 -2.30
C ALA A 129 17.16 24.90 -1.11
N ASP A 130 16.45 25.31 -0.05
CA ASP A 130 17.10 25.75 1.19
C ASP A 130 17.68 24.54 1.94
N THR A 131 18.99 24.38 1.85
CA THR A 131 19.73 23.28 2.49
C THR A 131 19.57 23.19 4.00
N SER A 132 19.10 24.25 4.68
CA SER A 132 18.86 24.20 6.13
C SER A 132 17.71 23.25 6.51
N LEU A 133 16.86 22.87 5.56
CA LEU A 133 15.71 21.98 5.75
C LEU A 133 16.10 20.50 5.97
N GLY A 134 17.37 20.15 5.75
CA GLY A 134 17.87 18.78 5.91
C GLY A 134 17.37 17.82 4.84
N GLN A 135 17.39 16.52 5.15
CA GLN A 135 17.06 15.45 4.19
C GLN A 135 15.56 15.36 3.90
N GLU A 136 14.72 15.56 4.93
CA GLU A 136 13.28 15.33 4.85
C GLU A 136 12.44 16.61 4.71
N GLY A 137 13.04 17.78 4.89
CA GLY A 137 12.33 19.05 4.85
C GLY A 137 12.11 19.58 3.44
N TYR A 138 11.09 20.41 3.27
CA TYR A 138 10.68 20.96 1.98
C TYR A 138 9.96 22.30 2.12
N ASP A 139 9.93 23.06 1.03
CA ASP A 139 9.06 24.22 0.82
C ASP A 139 8.06 23.87 -0.30
N LEU A 140 6.77 24.08 -0.05
CA LEU A 140 5.68 23.95 -1.01
C LEU A 140 5.02 25.32 -1.23
N THR A 141 5.01 25.80 -2.46
CA THR A 141 4.34 27.04 -2.86
C THR A 141 3.27 26.72 -3.89
N VAL A 142 2.01 27.07 -3.59
CA VAL A 142 0.88 26.92 -4.50
C VAL A 142 0.37 28.30 -4.89
N THR A 143 0.32 28.58 -6.19
CA THR A 143 -0.22 29.82 -6.77
C THR A 143 -1.34 29.48 -7.74
N ALA A 144 -2.03 30.48 -8.29
CA ALA A 144 -3.01 30.24 -9.35
C ALA A 144 -2.43 29.56 -10.62
N GLU A 145 -1.11 29.67 -10.84
CA GLU A 145 -0.45 29.17 -12.05
C GLU A 145 0.31 27.86 -11.83
N THR A 146 0.90 27.63 -10.65
CA THR A 146 1.76 26.46 -10.42
C THR A 146 1.69 25.97 -8.98
N ALA A 147 1.96 24.69 -8.77
CA ALA A 147 2.30 24.13 -7.46
C ALA A 147 3.76 23.67 -7.47
N THR A 148 4.64 24.36 -6.74
CA THR A 148 6.07 24.09 -6.73
C THR A 148 6.50 23.54 -5.37
N LEU A 149 7.03 22.32 -5.37
CA LEU A 149 7.62 21.64 -4.23
C LEU A 149 9.15 21.59 -4.40
N ARG A 150 9.88 22.19 -3.46
CA ARG A 150 11.34 22.20 -3.44
C ARG A 150 11.87 21.59 -2.15
N ALA A 151 12.88 20.72 -2.25
CA ALA A 151 13.51 20.10 -1.10
C ALA A 151 15.02 19.87 -1.32
N PRO A 152 15.88 19.87 -0.29
CA PRO A 152 17.32 19.66 -0.50
C PRO A 152 17.68 18.26 -1.02
N GLN A 153 16.82 17.27 -0.75
CA GLN A 153 17.01 15.88 -1.14
C GLN A 153 15.71 15.30 -1.73
N PRO A 154 15.80 14.24 -2.56
CA PRO A 154 14.63 13.53 -3.08
C PRO A 154 13.65 13.07 -1.99
N GLU A 155 14.14 12.64 -0.83
CA GLU A 155 13.30 12.26 0.31
C GLU A 155 12.37 13.39 0.76
N GLY A 156 12.86 14.62 0.89
CA GLY A 156 12.03 15.78 1.25
C GLY A 156 10.96 16.09 0.20
N VAL A 157 11.25 15.88 -1.10
CA VAL A 157 10.23 15.96 -2.16
C VAL A 157 9.16 14.89 -1.94
N PHE A 158 9.56 13.66 -1.63
CA PHE A 158 8.61 12.60 -1.33
C PHE A 158 7.73 12.91 -0.10
N ARG A 159 8.29 13.50 0.97
CA ARG A 159 7.52 13.96 2.14
C ARG A 159 6.55 15.08 1.79
N GLY A 160 6.97 16.03 0.97
CA GLY A 160 6.13 17.15 0.54
C GLY A 160 4.98 16.75 -0.40
N ILE A 161 5.16 15.69 -1.19
CA ILE A 161 4.06 15.09 -1.96
C ILE A 161 2.92 14.66 -1.05
N GLN A 162 3.21 14.14 0.15
CA GLN A 162 2.17 13.71 1.08
C GLN A 162 1.34 14.89 1.58
N THR A 163 1.98 16.05 1.78
CA THR A 163 1.27 17.30 2.07
C THR A 163 0.44 17.76 0.89
N LEU A 164 0.99 17.74 -0.32
CA LEU A 164 0.25 18.08 -1.54
C LEU A 164 -1.00 17.20 -1.68
N ARG A 165 -0.89 15.89 -1.41
CA ARG A 165 -2.04 14.97 -1.43
C ARG A 165 -3.11 15.32 -0.39
N GLN A 166 -2.72 15.72 0.82
CA GLN A 166 -3.67 16.12 1.87
C GLN A 166 -4.33 17.49 1.62
N LEU A 167 -3.75 18.33 0.76
CA LEU A 167 -4.38 19.57 0.32
C LEU A 167 -5.49 19.36 -0.71
N LEU A 168 -5.58 18.16 -1.30
CA LEU A 168 -6.68 17.80 -2.17
C LEU A 168 -7.90 17.37 -1.33
N PRO A 169 -9.13 17.59 -1.84
CA PRO A 169 -10.35 17.08 -1.22
C PRO A 169 -10.25 15.59 -0.86
N ALA A 170 -10.87 15.18 0.25
CA ALA A 170 -10.79 13.81 0.78
C ALA A 170 -11.25 12.74 -0.23
N GLU A 171 -12.08 13.13 -1.19
CA GLU A 171 -12.53 12.34 -2.33
C GLU A 171 -11.36 11.84 -3.20
N VAL A 172 -10.18 12.45 -3.11
CA VAL A 172 -8.94 12.00 -3.75
C VAL A 172 -8.59 10.57 -3.32
N ASP A 173 -8.88 10.13 -2.10
CA ASP A 173 -8.58 8.75 -1.70
C ASP A 173 -9.77 7.79 -1.93
N SER A 174 -10.78 8.19 -2.71
CA SER A 174 -11.97 7.38 -3.01
C SER A 174 -11.90 6.70 -4.39
N ALA A 175 -12.39 5.46 -4.49
CA ALA A 175 -12.39 4.68 -5.74
C ALA A 175 -13.56 5.00 -6.70
N ALA A 176 -14.24 6.13 -6.52
CA ALA A 176 -15.44 6.48 -7.31
C ALA A 176 -15.12 7.51 -8.41
N ASP A 177 -15.89 7.53 -9.50
CA ASP A 177 -15.82 8.59 -10.51
C ASP A 177 -16.22 9.92 -9.88
N GLN A 178 -15.24 10.78 -9.65
CA GLN A 178 -15.43 12.08 -9.02
C GLN A 178 -15.55 13.21 -10.07
N PRO A 179 -16.33 14.28 -9.79
CA PRO A 179 -16.48 15.41 -10.69
C PRO A 179 -15.15 16.13 -10.93
N ALA A 180 -15.03 16.77 -12.10
CA ALA A 180 -13.88 17.60 -12.45
C ALA A 180 -13.80 18.86 -11.58
N GLY A 181 -12.60 19.43 -11.42
CA GLY A 181 -12.38 20.70 -10.69
C GLY A 181 -11.68 20.52 -9.35
N TRP A 182 -10.53 19.82 -9.37
CA TRP A 182 -9.72 19.55 -8.19
C TRP A 182 -8.87 20.77 -7.86
N LEU A 183 -9.17 21.41 -6.72
CA LEU A 183 -8.50 22.64 -6.30
C LEU A 183 -7.51 22.34 -5.18
N LEU A 184 -6.27 22.76 -5.39
CA LEU A 184 -5.28 22.95 -4.34
C LEU A 184 -5.41 24.39 -3.81
N PRO A 185 -5.59 24.61 -2.50
CA PRO A 185 -5.50 25.96 -1.96
C PRO A 185 -4.13 26.58 -2.22
N GLY A 186 -4.12 27.90 -2.41
CA GLY A 186 -2.94 28.72 -2.64
C GLY A 186 -2.30 29.19 -1.32
N GLY A 187 -0.97 29.18 -1.29
CA GLY A 187 -0.22 29.47 -0.08
C GLY A 187 1.21 28.96 -0.11
N VAL A 188 1.91 29.21 0.99
CA VAL A 188 3.29 28.76 1.22
C VAL A 188 3.30 27.87 2.46
N ILE A 189 3.85 26.67 2.32
CA ILE A 189 4.10 25.73 3.40
C ILE A 189 5.59 25.48 3.46
N ARG A 190 6.15 25.54 4.66
CA ARG A 190 7.52 25.13 4.95
C ARG A 190 7.47 24.08 6.04
N ASP A 191 8.19 22.99 5.83
CA ASP A 191 8.13 21.87 6.77
C ASP A 191 9.45 21.12 6.88
N GLN A 192 9.66 20.53 8.06
CA GLN A 192 10.75 19.60 8.36
C GLN A 192 10.40 18.83 9.65
N PRO A 193 10.86 17.58 9.79
CA PRO A 193 10.52 16.81 10.97
C PRO A 193 11.26 17.33 12.22
N ARG A 194 10.58 17.24 13.36
CA ARG A 194 11.21 17.46 14.67
C ARG A 194 12.14 16.31 15.09
N TYR A 195 11.77 15.07 14.75
CA TYR A 195 12.50 13.86 15.12
C TYR A 195 12.81 13.03 13.87
N PRO A 196 14.04 12.50 13.73
CA PRO A 196 14.44 11.70 12.57
C PRO A 196 13.82 10.30 12.58
N TRP A 197 13.45 9.75 13.74
CA TRP A 197 12.81 8.44 13.85
C TRP A 197 11.33 8.58 14.14
N ARG A 198 10.48 8.16 13.21
CA ARG A 198 9.01 8.20 13.33
C ARG A 198 8.46 6.87 12.84
N GLY A 199 8.38 5.91 13.76
CA GLY A 199 8.13 4.52 13.42
C GLY A 199 6.79 3.96 13.88
N VAL A 200 6.42 2.84 13.27
CA VAL A 200 5.34 1.94 13.66
C VAL A 200 5.91 0.54 13.79
N MET A 201 5.50 -0.19 14.82
CA MET A 201 5.77 -1.62 14.92
C MET A 201 4.54 -2.41 14.51
N LEU A 202 4.70 -3.40 13.63
CA LEU A 202 3.67 -4.37 13.27
C LEU A 202 4.09 -5.75 13.78
N ASP A 203 3.28 -6.29 14.70
CA ASP A 203 3.38 -7.68 15.14
C ASP A 203 2.70 -8.59 14.10
N VAL A 204 3.52 -9.39 13.42
CA VAL A 204 3.08 -10.43 12.48
C VAL A 204 3.27 -11.83 13.03
N ALA A 205 3.90 -11.95 14.21
CA ALA A 205 4.14 -13.21 14.90
C ALA A 205 2.85 -13.74 15.55
N ARG A 206 2.07 -12.87 16.19
CA ARG A 206 0.83 -13.29 16.88
C ARG A 206 -0.30 -13.61 15.91
N HIS A 207 -0.43 -12.83 14.83
CA HIS A 207 -1.31 -13.12 13.70
C HIS A 207 -0.60 -12.72 12.41
N PHE A 208 -0.46 -13.66 11.47
CA PHE A 208 0.26 -13.40 10.24
C PHE A 208 -0.48 -12.38 9.35
N ARG A 209 0.31 -11.58 8.63
CA ARG A 209 -0.16 -10.59 7.64
C ARG A 209 0.50 -10.88 6.31
N THR A 210 -0.28 -10.83 5.24
CA THR A 210 0.25 -11.08 3.89
C THR A 210 1.19 -9.96 3.46
N VAL A 211 1.98 -10.18 2.40
CA VAL A 211 2.82 -9.15 1.79
C VAL A 211 2.00 -7.90 1.44
N ASP A 212 0.81 -8.09 0.87
CA ASP A 212 -0.08 -6.98 0.48
C ASP A 212 -0.62 -6.21 1.69
N ASP A 213 -0.93 -6.89 2.80
CA ASP A 213 -1.33 -6.23 4.04
C ASP A 213 -0.20 -5.34 4.59
N VAL A 214 1.05 -5.83 4.58
CA VAL A 214 2.21 -5.06 5.04
C VAL A 214 2.48 -3.87 4.11
N LYS A 215 2.41 -4.06 2.79
CA LYS A 215 2.49 -2.95 1.82
C LYS A 215 1.43 -1.89 2.06
N ARG A 216 0.20 -2.29 2.39
CA ARG A 216 -0.88 -1.37 2.74
C ARG A 216 -0.55 -0.53 3.97
N VAL A 217 0.08 -1.13 4.99
CA VAL A 217 0.58 -0.40 6.17
C VAL A 217 1.68 0.59 5.78
N ILE A 218 2.63 0.18 4.93
CA ILE A 218 3.71 1.05 4.43
C ILE A 218 3.12 2.27 3.68
N ASP A 219 2.09 2.08 2.85
CA ASP A 219 1.41 3.18 2.16
C ASP A 219 0.75 4.17 3.13
N LEU A 220 0.11 3.67 4.20
CA LEU A 220 -0.47 4.52 5.25
C LEU A 220 0.62 5.28 6.02
N MET A 221 1.73 4.61 6.33
CA MET A 221 2.87 5.24 6.98
C MET A 221 3.43 6.39 6.15
N ALA A 222 3.59 6.17 4.84
CA ALA A 222 4.10 7.18 3.92
C ALA A 222 3.21 8.43 3.94
N LEU A 223 1.88 8.27 3.87
CA LEU A 223 0.92 9.39 3.89
C LEU A 223 1.10 10.32 5.11
N TYR A 224 1.44 9.75 6.27
CA TYR A 224 1.65 10.48 7.52
C TYR A 224 3.13 10.78 7.83
N LYS A 225 4.01 10.65 6.83
CA LYS A 225 5.45 10.94 6.93
C LYS A 225 6.17 10.10 7.99
N LEU A 226 5.67 8.91 8.31
CA LEU A 226 6.39 7.92 9.10
C LEU A 226 7.48 7.28 8.22
N ASN A 227 8.61 6.92 8.82
CA ASN A 227 9.81 6.52 8.08
C ASN A 227 10.51 5.25 8.60
N HIS A 228 10.00 4.59 9.64
CA HIS A 228 10.56 3.33 10.14
C HIS A 228 9.46 2.31 10.40
N LEU A 229 9.47 1.17 9.70
CA LEU A 229 8.59 0.05 9.96
C LEU A 229 9.36 -1.02 10.73
N HIS A 230 9.05 -1.16 12.01
CA HIS A 230 9.57 -2.23 12.84
C HIS A 230 8.68 -3.48 12.64
N LEU A 231 9.25 -4.56 12.09
CA LEU A 231 8.55 -5.83 11.93
C LEU A 231 8.98 -6.78 13.03
N HIS A 232 8.06 -7.08 13.95
CA HIS A 232 8.23 -8.10 14.96
C HIS A 232 7.90 -9.46 14.32
N LEU A 233 8.94 -10.15 13.85
CA LEU A 233 8.83 -11.31 12.94
C LEU A 233 8.76 -12.65 13.67
N THR A 234 9.11 -12.70 14.95
CA THR A 234 9.19 -13.95 15.71
C THR A 234 8.70 -13.78 17.13
N ASP A 235 7.91 -14.72 17.60
CA ASP A 235 7.46 -14.79 18.98
C ASP A 235 7.14 -16.26 19.36
N ASP A 236 6.48 -16.46 20.50
CA ASP A 236 6.10 -17.77 21.01
C ASP A 236 5.15 -18.54 20.08
N GLN A 237 4.26 -17.81 19.41
CA GLN A 237 3.20 -18.35 18.57
C GLN A 237 3.58 -18.47 17.09
N GLY A 238 4.73 -17.92 16.69
CA GLY A 238 5.02 -17.75 15.27
C GLY A 238 6.44 -17.38 14.92
N TRP A 239 6.98 -18.03 13.89
CA TRP A 239 8.19 -17.60 13.20
C TRP A 239 7.87 -17.25 11.75
N ARG A 240 8.10 -16.00 11.34
CA ARG A 240 7.51 -15.44 10.10
C ARG A 240 8.50 -15.16 8.98
N LEU A 241 9.77 -15.58 9.10
CA LEU A 241 10.78 -15.35 8.06
C LEU A 241 11.50 -16.65 7.69
N MET A 242 11.63 -16.94 6.39
CA MET A 242 12.41 -18.09 5.94
C MET A 242 13.91 -17.90 6.19
N ILE A 243 14.49 -18.81 6.98
CA ILE A 243 15.93 -18.95 7.17
C ILE A 243 16.36 -20.26 6.53
N GLU A 244 17.09 -20.19 5.41
CA GLU A 244 17.39 -21.38 4.59
C GLU A 244 18.25 -22.43 5.32
N SER A 245 19.14 -22.00 6.22
CA SER A 245 19.92 -22.87 7.10
C SER A 245 19.06 -23.56 8.17
N TRP A 246 17.90 -23.00 8.49
CA TRP A 246 16.98 -23.47 9.54
C TRP A 246 15.51 -23.53 9.04
N PRO A 247 15.19 -24.32 8.01
CA PRO A 247 13.91 -24.24 7.30
C PRO A 247 12.69 -24.58 8.17
N LYS A 248 12.87 -25.42 9.21
CA LYS A 248 11.75 -25.79 10.09
C LYS A 248 11.22 -24.63 10.93
N LEU A 249 11.99 -23.54 11.08
CA LEU A 249 11.49 -22.34 11.75
C LEU A 249 10.24 -21.84 11.04
N ALA A 250 10.29 -21.71 9.72
CA ALA A 250 9.16 -21.32 8.91
C ALA A 250 8.15 -22.47 8.72
N GLU A 251 8.62 -23.67 8.39
CA GLU A 251 7.73 -24.80 8.06
C GLU A 251 6.92 -25.33 9.26
N ILE A 252 7.49 -25.31 10.47
CA ILE A 252 6.85 -25.76 11.71
C ILE A 252 6.44 -24.55 12.54
N GLY A 253 7.40 -23.70 12.94
CA GLY A 253 7.15 -22.52 13.77
C GLY A 253 6.25 -21.47 13.11
N GLY A 254 6.17 -21.45 11.78
CA GLY A 254 5.27 -20.59 11.03
C GLY A 254 3.88 -21.19 10.77
N SER A 255 3.62 -22.45 11.13
CA SER A 255 2.42 -23.18 10.69
C SER A 255 1.10 -22.77 11.37
N THR A 256 1.17 -22.09 12.51
CA THR A 256 0.00 -21.62 13.29
C THR A 256 0.26 -20.22 13.85
N ALA A 257 -0.68 -19.73 14.66
CA ALA A 257 -0.69 -18.42 15.28
C ALA A 257 -1.54 -18.47 16.57
N VAL A 258 -1.80 -17.32 17.19
CA VAL A 258 -2.76 -17.21 18.32
C VAL A 258 -4.12 -17.80 17.91
N ASP A 259 -4.83 -18.38 18.88
CA ASP A 259 -6.14 -19.03 18.73
C ASP A 259 -6.19 -20.21 17.75
N GLY A 260 -5.03 -20.67 17.28
CA GLY A 260 -4.92 -21.74 16.29
C GLY A 260 -5.19 -21.27 14.86
N ASP A 261 -5.12 -19.95 14.62
CA ASP A 261 -5.27 -19.38 13.29
C ASP A 261 -4.23 -19.99 12.32
N PRO A 262 -4.57 -20.08 11.02
CA PRO A 262 -3.58 -20.41 10.01
C PRO A 262 -2.43 -19.40 10.08
N GLY A 263 -1.22 -19.92 10.27
CA GLY A 263 -0.03 -19.08 10.31
C GLY A 263 0.39 -18.60 8.92
N GLY A 264 1.70 -18.58 8.71
CA GLY A 264 2.36 -18.12 7.50
C GLY A 264 3.76 -17.62 7.81
N TYR A 265 4.52 -17.37 6.76
CA TYR A 265 5.84 -16.77 6.80
C TYR A 265 6.14 -16.11 5.46
N TYR A 266 7.08 -15.17 5.47
CA TYR A 266 7.65 -14.58 4.26
C TYR A 266 8.83 -15.42 3.80
N THR A 267 8.87 -15.74 2.51
CA THR A 267 10.11 -16.16 1.86
C THR A 267 11.11 -15.01 1.83
N GLN A 268 12.40 -15.30 1.63
CA GLN A 268 13.41 -14.24 1.49
C GLN A 268 13.13 -13.32 0.30
N ALA A 269 12.53 -13.84 -0.78
CA ALA A 269 12.12 -13.04 -1.93
C ALA A 269 11.00 -12.07 -1.58
N GLU A 270 9.95 -12.54 -0.90
CA GLU A 270 8.84 -11.68 -0.43
C GLU A 270 9.32 -10.64 0.59
N TYR A 271 10.21 -11.01 1.50
CA TYR A 271 10.78 -10.06 2.46
C TYR A 271 11.64 -9.01 1.76
N SER A 272 12.45 -9.41 0.77
CA SER A 272 13.23 -8.47 -0.06
C SER A 272 12.32 -7.52 -0.85
N GLU A 273 11.19 -8.02 -1.36
CA GLU A 273 10.17 -7.21 -2.01
C GLU A 273 9.56 -6.18 -1.05
N LEU A 274 9.27 -6.56 0.21
CA LEU A 274 8.80 -5.62 1.23
C LEU A 274 9.83 -4.53 1.52
N VAL A 275 11.11 -4.90 1.66
CA VAL A 275 12.20 -3.93 1.89
C VAL A 275 12.30 -2.93 0.74
N GLU A 276 12.24 -3.40 -0.51
CA GLU A 276 12.31 -2.51 -1.67
C GLU A 276 11.06 -1.61 -1.78
N TYR A 277 9.88 -2.17 -1.51
CA TYR A 277 8.63 -1.42 -1.50
C TYR A 277 8.60 -0.31 -0.44
N ALA A 278 9.14 -0.60 0.75
CA ALA A 278 9.31 0.39 1.83
C ALA A 278 10.34 1.45 1.45
N ARG A 279 11.50 1.04 0.90
CA ARG A 279 12.56 1.94 0.45
C ARG A 279 12.07 2.92 -0.61
N SER A 280 11.23 2.48 -1.55
CA SER A 280 10.67 3.37 -2.58
C SER A 280 9.73 4.45 -2.00
N ARG A 281 9.44 4.40 -0.70
CA ARG A 281 8.67 5.39 0.07
C ARG A 281 9.50 6.03 1.19
N TYR A 282 10.82 5.85 1.12
CA TYR A 282 11.77 6.27 2.15
C TYR A 282 11.38 5.76 3.54
N ILE A 283 10.94 4.50 3.63
CA ILE A 283 10.67 3.82 4.89
C ILE A 283 11.70 2.72 5.07
N ASP A 284 12.42 2.77 6.18
CA ASP A 284 13.35 1.71 6.57
C ASP A 284 12.60 0.60 7.29
N ILE A 285 12.84 -0.66 6.90
CA ILE A 285 12.36 -1.81 7.65
C ILE A 285 13.40 -2.21 8.70
N VAL A 286 12.98 -2.30 9.95
CA VAL A 286 13.75 -2.80 11.08
C VAL A 286 13.22 -4.19 11.40
N PRO A 287 13.89 -5.29 11.01
CA PRO A 287 13.49 -6.64 11.42
C PRO A 287 13.81 -6.86 12.89
N GLU A 288 12.92 -7.54 13.60
CA GLU A 288 13.17 -8.08 14.93
C GLU A 288 13.01 -9.60 14.93
N ILE A 289 14.04 -10.24 15.47
CA ILE A 289 14.02 -11.62 15.96
C ILE A 289 14.16 -11.53 17.48
N ASP A 290 13.08 -11.71 18.23
CA ASP A 290 13.10 -11.55 19.69
C ASP A 290 13.91 -12.66 20.37
N MET A 291 14.69 -12.29 21.38
CA MET A 291 15.58 -13.18 22.12
C MET A 291 16.06 -12.56 23.45
N PRO A 292 16.39 -13.38 24.47
CA PRO A 292 16.30 -14.84 24.49
C PRO A 292 14.89 -15.36 24.80
N GLY A 293 13.99 -14.52 25.32
CA GLY A 293 12.57 -14.84 25.54
C GLY A 293 11.75 -14.68 24.26
N HIS A 294 10.46 -15.02 24.30
CA HIS A 294 9.56 -14.99 23.13
C HIS A 294 10.03 -15.92 21.98
N THR A 295 10.52 -17.10 22.34
CA THR A 295 11.24 -18.00 21.42
C THR A 295 10.56 -19.35 21.21
N ASN A 296 9.34 -19.57 21.74
CA ASN A 296 8.71 -20.88 21.69
C ASN A 296 8.52 -21.43 20.25
N ALA A 297 8.28 -20.59 19.24
CA ALA A 297 8.17 -21.06 17.85
C ALA A 297 9.48 -21.68 17.33
N ALA A 298 10.64 -21.11 17.67
CA ALA A 298 11.94 -21.67 17.33
C ALA A 298 12.21 -22.97 18.12
N LEU A 299 11.94 -22.95 19.43
CA LEU A 299 12.08 -24.11 20.33
C LEU A 299 11.23 -25.31 19.91
N ALA A 300 9.99 -25.07 19.47
CA ALA A 300 9.09 -26.09 18.95
C ALA A 300 9.56 -26.68 17.61
N SER A 301 10.39 -25.95 16.86
CA SER A 301 10.89 -26.34 15.54
C SER A 301 12.17 -27.20 15.61
N TYR A 302 13.03 -26.93 16.60
CA TYR A 302 14.32 -27.59 16.77
C TYR A 302 14.55 -28.02 18.24
N PRO A 303 14.53 -29.34 18.53
CA PRO A 303 14.69 -29.84 19.89
C PRO A 303 16.00 -29.39 20.56
N ASP A 304 17.11 -29.37 19.83
CA ASP A 304 18.45 -29.09 20.35
C ASP A 304 18.63 -27.65 20.89
N LEU A 305 17.69 -26.73 20.57
CA LEU A 305 17.65 -25.38 21.14
C LEU A 305 17.08 -25.34 22.58
N ASN A 306 16.45 -26.42 23.02
CA ASN A 306 15.86 -26.58 24.36
C ASN A 306 16.89 -27.16 25.33
N CYS A 307 16.83 -26.79 26.61
CA CYS A 307 17.81 -27.30 27.58
C CYS A 307 17.73 -28.82 27.82
N ASP A 308 16.56 -29.42 27.63
CA ASP A 308 16.32 -30.87 27.78
C ASP A 308 16.28 -31.63 26.43
N ASP A 309 16.62 -30.95 25.33
CA ASP A 309 16.58 -31.50 23.97
C ASP A 309 15.18 -32.00 23.55
N GLN A 310 14.11 -31.45 24.14
CA GLN A 310 12.73 -31.74 23.78
C GLN A 310 12.02 -30.50 23.29
N SER A 311 11.42 -30.56 22.09
CA SER A 311 10.60 -29.46 21.58
C SER A 311 9.29 -29.34 22.37
N PRO A 312 8.92 -28.15 22.87
CA PRO A 312 7.58 -27.89 23.36
C PRO A 312 6.57 -27.99 22.21
N ALA A 313 5.29 -28.06 22.56
CA ALA A 313 4.24 -27.88 21.57
C ALA A 313 4.27 -26.46 20.99
N LEU A 314 3.79 -26.30 19.75
CA LEU A 314 3.45 -24.98 19.23
C LEU A 314 2.44 -24.32 20.17
N TYR A 315 2.64 -23.03 20.43
CA TYR A 315 1.83 -22.27 21.38
C TYR A 315 0.82 -21.40 20.63
N THR A 316 -0.45 -21.51 21.00
CA THR A 316 -1.55 -20.74 20.38
C THR A 316 -2.26 -19.83 21.40
N GLY A 317 -1.74 -19.74 22.62
CA GLY A 317 -2.26 -18.83 23.64
C GLY A 317 -1.67 -17.42 23.53
N ILE A 318 -1.86 -16.63 24.57
CA ILE A 318 -1.47 -15.21 24.64
C ILE A 318 -0.61 -14.87 25.87
N GLU A 319 -0.23 -15.87 26.67
CA GLU A 319 0.68 -15.67 27.81
C GLU A 319 2.09 -15.40 27.32
N VAL A 320 2.89 -14.74 28.16
CA VAL A 320 4.25 -14.28 27.83
C VAL A 320 5.24 -14.62 28.94
N GLY A 321 6.53 -14.63 28.60
CA GLY A 321 7.63 -14.74 29.57
C GLY A 321 7.95 -16.16 30.06
N PHE A 322 7.41 -17.20 29.42
CA PHE A 322 7.65 -18.59 29.79
C PHE A 322 8.73 -19.29 28.96
N SER A 323 9.07 -18.74 27.79
CA SER A 323 10.05 -19.30 26.86
C SER A 323 11.41 -18.64 27.04
N SER A 324 12.47 -19.42 26.78
CA SER A 324 13.84 -18.92 26.70
C SER A 324 14.69 -19.89 25.90
N PHE A 325 15.58 -19.37 25.04
CA PHE A 325 16.68 -20.19 24.52
C PHE A 325 17.57 -20.72 25.66
N CYS A 326 18.20 -21.87 25.43
CA CYS A 326 19.13 -22.46 26.41
C CYS A 326 20.52 -21.81 26.34
N ILE A 327 20.76 -20.79 27.15
CA ILE A 327 21.99 -19.97 27.10
C ILE A 327 23.30 -20.73 27.37
N ASP A 328 23.23 -21.92 27.99
CA ASP A 328 24.39 -22.75 28.31
C ASP A 328 24.80 -23.69 27.14
N LYS A 329 24.10 -23.64 26.00
CA LYS A 329 24.37 -24.48 24.84
C LYS A 329 25.00 -23.70 23.68
N GLU A 330 26.14 -24.18 23.18
CA GLU A 330 26.83 -23.59 22.02
C GLU A 330 25.95 -23.52 20.75
N ILE A 331 25.07 -24.51 20.57
CA ILE A 331 24.16 -24.53 19.41
C ILE A 331 23.21 -23.32 19.39
N THR A 332 22.88 -22.74 20.54
CA THR A 332 22.09 -21.49 20.59
C THR A 332 22.84 -20.36 19.90
N TYR A 333 24.15 -20.22 20.12
CA TYR A 333 24.93 -19.15 19.50
C TYR A 333 25.19 -19.41 18.01
N THR A 334 25.38 -20.67 17.61
CA THR A 334 25.42 -21.05 16.18
C THR A 334 24.10 -20.72 15.49
N PHE A 335 22.97 -21.03 16.13
CA PHE A 335 21.64 -20.67 15.61
C PHE A 335 21.48 -19.15 15.45
N LEU A 336 21.89 -18.37 16.45
CA LEU A 336 21.80 -16.90 16.39
C LEU A 336 22.69 -16.31 15.28
N ASP A 337 23.91 -16.83 15.12
CA ASP A 337 24.84 -16.44 14.06
C ASP A 337 24.25 -16.75 12.67
N ASP A 338 23.71 -17.95 12.48
CA ASP A 338 23.09 -18.36 11.21
C ASP A 338 21.83 -17.54 10.85
N VAL A 339 21.10 -17.04 11.85
CA VAL A 339 19.88 -16.24 11.65
C VAL A 339 20.18 -14.77 11.42
N ILE A 340 21.13 -14.19 12.17
CA ILE A 340 21.43 -12.75 12.16
C ILE A 340 22.50 -12.39 11.12
N GLY A 341 23.52 -13.24 10.97
CA GLY A 341 24.70 -12.99 10.13
C GLY A 341 25.85 -12.27 10.85
#